data_AF-A0A2S6GV37-F1
#
_entry.id   AF-A0A2S6GV37-F1
#
_cell.length_a   1.000
_cell.length_b   1.000
_cell.length_c   1.000
_cell.angle_alpha   90.00
_cell.angle_beta   90.00
_cell.angle_gamma   90.00
#
_symmetry.space_group_name_H-M   'P 1'
#
loop_
_entity.id
_entity.type
_entity.pdbx_description
1 polymer ?
#
loop_
_entity_poly.entity_id
_entity_poly.type
_entity_poly.pdbx_seq_one_letter_code
_entity_poly.pdbx_strand_id
1 'polypeptide(L)'
;MNDFRTRPFGSLAGSYDRIGMTTSGFSTGRLPDMAWIPIHDQPYDPVPYRPTKVTAEESLQAAAELRTKMDQRRTVRAFSTDPVPEQVVIDAIAVAATAPSGAHQQPWTFVLVKDPDIRARIRAEAENEEQISYAGRLGDEWLSALRPLGTDHNKPHLTDAPYLIVVFEQRFYLDDNGEQHKHYYVDESVGIAVGMLLTALHLSGLAALTHTPSPMKFLSEVLERPRNEKAFAVIPVGYPADDATVPRLVRKDLDQVLVTF
;
A
#
# COMPACT_ATOMS: atom_id res chain seq x y z
N MET A 1 -25.95 -37.26 29.66
CA MET A 1 -26.13 -35.80 29.90
C MET A 1 -25.15 -35.40 30.97
N ASN A 2 -24.01 -34.82 30.60
CA ASN A 2 -23.01 -34.32 31.54
C ASN A 2 -22.78 -32.83 31.31
N ASP A 3 -22.91 -32.13 32.43
CA ASP A 3 -23.04 -30.69 32.66
C ASP A 3 -21.70 -29.96 32.45
N PHE A 4 -21.68 -28.97 31.57
CA PHE A 4 -20.55 -28.05 31.36
C PHE A 4 -20.63 -26.95 32.43
N ARG A 5 -19.76 -27.03 33.44
CA ARG A 5 -19.53 -25.90 34.37
C ARG A 5 -18.18 -25.23 34.11
N THR A 6 -18.33 -23.97 33.73
CA THR A 6 -17.36 -22.88 33.59
C THR A 6 -16.35 -22.78 34.74
N ARG A 7 -15.07 -22.58 34.42
CA ARG A 7 -14.03 -22.08 35.36
C ARG A 7 -13.67 -20.62 35.01
N PRO A 8 -13.35 -19.78 36.00
CA PRO A 8 -13.11 -18.35 35.78
C PRO A 8 -11.68 -18.07 35.31
N PHE A 9 -11.53 -17.02 34.50
CA PHE A 9 -10.24 -16.47 34.07
C PHE A 9 -9.50 -15.84 35.26
N GLY A 10 -8.31 -16.35 35.55
CA GLY A 10 -7.37 -15.77 36.51
C GLY A 10 -6.48 -14.72 35.86
N SER A 11 -6.43 -13.54 36.47
CA SER A 11 -5.48 -12.46 36.20
C SER A 11 -4.05 -12.90 36.52
N LEU A 12 -3.13 -12.74 35.55
CA LEU A 12 -1.69 -12.84 35.76
C LEU A 12 -1.03 -11.53 35.31
N ALA A 13 -0.96 -10.59 36.24
CA ALA A 13 0.03 -9.53 36.21
C ALA A 13 1.38 -10.13 36.64
N GLY A 14 2.30 -10.28 35.70
CA GLY A 14 3.66 -10.78 35.92
C GLY A 14 4.69 -9.73 35.54
N SER A 15 5.47 -9.34 36.53
CA SER A 15 6.60 -8.39 36.55
C SER A 15 7.65 -8.65 35.46
N TYR A 16 7.96 -7.63 34.66
CA TYR A 16 9.18 -7.57 33.87
C TYR A 16 10.30 -6.97 34.72
N ASP A 17 11.15 -7.84 35.26
CA ASP A 17 12.40 -7.44 35.90
C ASP A 17 13.54 -7.35 34.88
N ARG A 18 14.38 -6.33 35.10
CA ARG A 18 15.47 -5.87 34.26
C ARG A 18 16.55 -6.94 34.08
N ILE A 19 16.93 -7.20 32.83
CA ILE A 19 18.26 -7.71 32.50
C ILE A 19 18.95 -6.63 31.66
N GLY A 20 20.01 -6.06 32.24
CA GLY A 20 20.82 -5.01 31.65
C GLY A 20 21.49 -5.48 30.36
N MET A 21 21.20 -4.79 29.28
CA MET A 21 21.96 -4.86 28.04
C MET A 21 22.44 -3.43 27.75
N THR A 22 23.76 -3.28 27.79
CA THR A 22 24.49 -2.03 27.59
C THR A 22 24.12 -1.39 26.26
N THR A 23 23.49 -0.22 26.30
CA THR A 23 23.26 0.64 25.15
C THR A 23 24.58 1.29 24.73
N SER A 24 25.32 0.65 23.83
CA SER A 24 26.28 1.37 22.98
C SER A 24 25.47 2.20 21.99
N GLY A 25 25.58 3.52 22.11
CA GLY A 25 24.70 4.49 21.47
C GLY A 25 24.64 4.38 19.95
N PHE A 26 23.46 4.04 19.44
CA PHE A 26 23.01 4.60 18.17
C PHE A 26 22.56 6.02 18.46
N SER A 27 23.40 6.98 18.06
CA SER A 27 23.02 8.39 18.02
C SER A 27 21.80 8.52 17.10
N THR A 28 20.62 8.73 17.66
CA THR A 28 19.44 9.23 16.93
C THR A 28 19.61 10.73 16.66
N GLY A 29 20.77 11.11 16.14
CA GLY A 29 20.99 12.43 15.59
C GLY A 29 20.16 12.53 14.34
N ARG A 30 19.00 13.18 14.43
CA ARG A 30 18.24 13.63 13.27
C ARG A 30 19.21 14.49 12.46
N LEU A 31 19.71 13.95 11.34
CA LEU A 31 20.51 14.72 10.39
C LEU A 31 19.69 15.96 10.00
N PRO A 32 20.32 17.12 9.72
CA PRO A 32 19.62 18.30 9.23
C PRO A 32 18.77 17.95 8.00
N ASP A 33 17.80 18.81 7.65
CA ASP A 33 16.85 18.69 6.52
C ASP A 33 17.54 18.51 5.15
N MET A 34 18.31 17.46 4.98
CA MET A 34 18.96 17.04 3.75
C MET A 34 17.94 16.17 3.02
N ALA A 35 17.66 16.53 1.77
CA ALA A 35 16.91 15.65 0.89
C ALA A 35 17.64 14.31 0.82
N TRP A 36 16.93 13.21 1.07
CA TRP A 36 17.50 11.89 0.86
C TRP A 36 17.81 11.74 -0.63
N ILE A 37 19.07 11.48 -0.95
CA ILE A 37 19.52 11.14 -2.31
C ILE A 37 20.06 9.72 -2.32
N PRO A 38 19.87 8.96 -3.41
CA PRO A 38 20.44 7.63 -3.53
C PRO A 38 21.97 7.63 -3.34
N ILE A 39 22.46 6.53 -2.77
CA ILE A 39 23.88 6.36 -2.51
C ILE A 39 24.60 6.04 -3.83
N HIS A 40 25.33 7.02 -4.36
CA HIS A 40 26.20 6.86 -5.53
C HIS A 40 27.67 6.98 -5.12
N ASP A 41 28.53 6.21 -5.79
CA ASP A 41 30.00 6.24 -5.66
C ASP A 41 30.59 6.01 -4.26
N GLN A 42 29.79 5.54 -3.30
CA GLN A 42 30.29 5.07 -2.01
C GLN A 42 30.95 3.69 -2.16
N PRO A 43 32.03 3.41 -1.41
CA PRO A 43 32.65 2.08 -1.41
C PRO A 43 31.70 1.03 -0.84
N TYR A 44 31.84 -0.21 -1.29
CA TYR A 44 31.11 -1.34 -0.75
C TYR A 44 31.51 -1.62 0.71
N ASP A 45 30.55 -1.55 1.63
CA ASP A 45 30.73 -1.79 3.07
C ASP A 45 29.71 -2.82 3.60
N PRO A 46 30.02 -4.13 3.58
CA PRO A 46 29.06 -5.16 3.95
C PRO A 46 28.98 -5.40 5.46
N VAL A 47 27.76 -5.63 5.95
CA VAL A 47 27.50 -6.12 7.31
C VAL A 47 26.96 -7.56 7.30
N PRO A 48 27.28 -8.40 8.31
CA PRO A 48 26.73 -9.75 8.38
C PRO A 48 25.21 -9.77 8.54
N TYR A 49 24.50 -10.43 7.63
CA TYR A 49 23.06 -10.68 7.74
C TYR A 49 22.78 -12.06 8.34
N ARG A 50 22.09 -12.10 9.49
CA ARG A 50 21.81 -13.33 10.25
C ARG A 50 20.36 -13.37 10.75
N PRO A 51 19.36 -13.53 9.86
CA PRO A 51 17.97 -13.65 10.28
C PRO A 51 17.75 -14.94 11.07
N THR A 52 16.76 -14.93 11.97
CA THR A 52 16.35 -16.12 12.72
C THR A 52 15.85 -17.19 11.76
N LYS A 53 16.47 -18.37 11.80
CA LYS A 53 16.01 -19.53 11.04
C LYS A 53 14.87 -20.21 11.79
N VAL A 54 13.73 -20.40 11.12
CA VAL A 54 12.60 -21.19 11.62
C VAL A 54 12.71 -22.66 11.19
N THR A 55 12.00 -23.54 11.88
CA THR A 55 11.89 -24.95 11.49
C THR A 55 11.07 -25.10 10.20
N ALA A 56 11.17 -26.26 9.55
CA ALA A 56 10.37 -26.54 8.35
C ALA A 56 8.86 -26.55 8.66
N GLU A 57 8.47 -27.07 9.83
CA GLU A 57 7.07 -27.12 10.27
C GLU A 57 6.50 -25.72 10.47
N GLU A 58 7.20 -24.86 11.21
CA GLU A 58 6.79 -23.46 11.41
C GLU A 58 6.69 -22.69 10.09
N SER A 59 7.62 -22.93 9.16
CA SER A 59 7.62 -22.30 7.83
C SER A 59 6.39 -22.71 7.01
N LEU A 60 6.06 -24.01 6.98
CA LEU A 60 4.90 -24.53 6.27
C LEU A 60 3.60 -23.99 6.85
N GLN A 61 3.51 -23.94 8.18
CA GLN A 61 2.34 -23.40 8.88
C GLN A 61 2.14 -21.92 8.57
N ALA A 62 3.19 -21.10 8.71
CA ALA A 62 3.14 -19.68 8.42
C ALA A 62 2.75 -19.40 6.96
N ALA A 63 3.29 -20.17 6.01
CA ALA A 63 2.95 -20.04 4.59
C ALA A 63 1.48 -20.36 4.31
N ALA A 64 0.93 -21.42 4.92
CA ALA A 64 -0.47 -21.81 4.76
C ALA A 64 -1.43 -20.78 5.36
N GLU A 65 -1.11 -20.24 6.53
CA GLU A 65 -1.89 -19.19 7.19
C GLU A 65 -1.89 -17.89 6.37
N LEU A 66 -0.71 -17.46 5.91
CA LEU A 66 -0.60 -16.25 5.10
C LEU A 66 -1.36 -16.40 3.79
N ARG A 67 -1.25 -17.54 3.09
CA ARG A 67 -2.01 -17.82 1.88
C ARG A 67 -3.52 -17.68 2.13
N THR A 68 -4.01 -18.25 3.22
CA THR A 68 -5.43 -18.17 3.59
C THR A 68 -5.86 -16.73 3.84
N LYS A 69 -5.07 -15.95 4.59
CA LYS A 69 -5.36 -14.53 4.84
C LYS A 69 -5.36 -13.71 3.55
N MET A 70 -4.39 -13.93 2.66
CA MET A 70 -4.29 -13.20 1.39
C MET A 70 -5.38 -13.58 0.40
N ASP A 71 -5.89 -14.81 0.47
CA ASP A 71 -7.01 -15.24 -0.36
C ASP A 71 -8.31 -14.51 0.02
N GLN A 72 -8.49 -14.18 1.30
CA GLN A 72 -9.65 -13.40 1.77
C GLN A 72 -9.67 -11.95 1.27
N ARG A 73 -8.51 -11.39 0.88
CA ARG A 73 -8.44 -9.99 0.40
C ARG A 73 -9.26 -9.82 -0.87
N ARG A 74 -10.20 -8.88 -0.82
CA ARG A 74 -10.98 -8.41 -1.97
C ARG A 74 -10.78 -6.91 -2.16
N THR A 75 -11.01 -6.45 -3.39
CA THR A 75 -11.06 -5.02 -3.69
C THR A 75 -12.46 -4.50 -3.37
N VAL A 76 -12.54 -3.54 -2.47
CA VAL A 76 -13.80 -2.94 -1.97
C VAL A 76 -14.01 -1.59 -2.64
N ARG A 77 -15.25 -1.28 -3.03
CA ARG A 77 -15.61 -0.01 -3.69
C ARG A 77 -16.64 0.82 -2.93
N ALA A 78 -17.21 0.28 -1.85
CA ALA A 78 -18.13 0.95 -0.94
C ALA A 78 -17.48 0.95 0.45
N PHE A 79 -17.22 2.14 0.98
CA PHE A 79 -16.48 2.34 2.22
C PHE A 79 -17.40 2.92 3.28
N SER A 80 -17.21 2.50 4.53
CA SER A 80 -17.79 3.19 5.68
C SER A 80 -17.08 4.54 5.88
N THR A 81 -17.82 5.52 6.39
CA THR A 81 -17.29 6.81 6.83
C THR A 81 -16.74 6.75 8.26
N ASP A 82 -16.77 5.58 8.91
CA ASP A 82 -16.23 5.36 10.24
C ASP A 82 -14.74 5.74 10.31
N PRO A 83 -14.30 6.36 11.43
CA PRO A 83 -12.92 6.76 11.59
C PRO A 83 -11.99 5.55 11.67
N VAL A 84 -10.87 5.63 10.94
CA VAL A 84 -9.76 4.67 11.02
C VAL A 84 -8.63 5.33 11.82
N PRO A 85 -7.96 4.61 12.75
CA PRO A 85 -6.78 5.16 13.42
C PRO A 85 -5.68 5.51 12.39
N GLU A 86 -5.34 6.80 12.27
CA GLU A 86 -4.36 7.31 11.28
C GLU A 86 -3.03 6.54 11.32
N GLN A 87 -2.59 6.16 12.53
CA GLN A 87 -1.35 5.43 12.73
C GLN A 87 -1.32 4.09 11.98
N VAL A 88 -2.44 3.39 11.85
CA VAL A 88 -2.50 2.12 11.11
C VAL A 88 -2.21 2.33 9.62
N VAL A 89 -2.65 3.45 9.07
CA VAL A 89 -2.39 3.82 7.67
C VAL A 89 -0.93 4.24 7.48
N ILE A 90 -0.39 5.01 8.42
CA ILE A 90 1.03 5.41 8.43
C ILE A 90 1.94 4.19 8.54
N ASP A 91 1.63 3.24 9.42
CA ASP A 91 2.41 2.01 9.59
C ASP A 91 2.35 1.13 8.33
N ALA A 92 1.20 1.08 7.65
CA ALA A 92 1.08 0.38 6.38
C ALA A 92 1.95 1.01 5.27
N ILE A 93 2.03 2.34 5.23
CA ILE A 93 2.96 3.08 4.35
C ILE A 93 4.42 2.81 4.74
N ALA A 94 4.73 2.76 6.03
CA ALA A 94 6.06 2.44 6.51
C ALA A 94 6.50 1.04 6.08
N VAL A 95 5.59 0.04 6.12
CA VAL A 95 5.84 -1.29 5.55
C VAL A 95 6.05 -1.24 4.04
N ALA A 96 5.25 -0.46 3.31
CA ALA A 96 5.44 -0.27 1.87
C ALA A 96 6.83 0.29 1.53
N ALA A 97 7.33 1.23 2.35
CA ALA A 97 8.63 1.85 2.18
C ALA A 97 9.81 0.91 2.48
N THR A 98 9.59 -0.29 3.05
CA THR A 98 10.65 -1.30 3.20
C THR A 98 10.83 -2.17 1.95
N ALA A 99 10.11 -1.90 0.87
CA ALA A 99 10.21 -2.66 -0.37
C ALA A 99 11.63 -2.60 -0.97
N PRO A 100 12.06 -3.65 -1.68
CA PRO A 100 13.26 -3.57 -2.51
C PRO A 100 13.05 -2.58 -3.65
N SER A 101 14.14 -1.96 -4.10
CA SER A 101 14.14 -1.05 -5.25
C SER A 101 15.45 -1.14 -6.02
N GLY A 102 15.40 -0.89 -7.33
CA GLY A 102 16.60 -0.79 -8.16
C GLY A 102 17.64 0.15 -7.53
N ALA A 103 18.88 -0.34 -7.37
CA ALA A 103 19.98 0.40 -6.77
C ALA A 103 19.66 1.09 -5.42
N HIS A 104 18.75 0.53 -4.62
CA HIS A 104 18.28 1.10 -3.35
C HIS A 104 17.73 2.54 -3.47
N GLN A 105 17.19 2.90 -4.64
CA GLN A 105 16.75 4.26 -4.95
C GLN A 105 15.38 4.65 -4.37
N GLN A 106 14.60 3.70 -3.87
CA GLN A 106 13.30 3.95 -3.21
C GLN A 106 12.42 4.97 -3.95
N PRO A 107 12.13 4.77 -5.25
CA PRO A 107 11.64 5.82 -6.15
C PRO A 107 10.13 6.06 -6.02
N TRP A 108 9.64 6.24 -4.79
CA TRP A 108 8.23 6.37 -4.47
C TRP A 108 7.94 7.58 -3.58
N THR A 109 6.74 8.10 -3.69
CA THR A 109 6.16 9.03 -2.72
C THR A 109 4.74 8.61 -2.41
N PHE A 110 4.43 8.45 -1.12
CA PHE A 110 3.10 8.12 -0.63
C PHE A 110 2.48 9.39 -0.04
N VAL A 111 1.52 9.99 -0.75
CA VAL A 111 0.80 11.17 -0.28
C VAL A 111 -0.46 10.72 0.46
N LEU A 112 -0.48 10.92 1.78
CA LEU A 112 -1.66 10.65 2.61
C LEU A 112 -2.61 11.85 2.59
N VAL A 113 -3.74 11.71 1.89
CA VAL A 113 -4.76 12.76 1.78
C VAL A 113 -5.87 12.51 2.82
N LYS A 114 -5.88 13.36 3.85
CA LYS A 114 -6.90 13.36 4.91
C LYS A 114 -7.86 14.55 4.86
N ASP A 115 -7.53 15.56 4.08
CA ASP A 115 -8.37 16.74 3.92
C ASP A 115 -9.60 16.41 3.05
N PRO A 116 -10.83 16.58 3.58
CA PRO A 116 -12.05 16.28 2.83
C PRO A 116 -12.21 17.14 1.56
N ASP A 117 -11.74 18.39 1.57
CA ASP A 117 -11.85 19.28 0.40
C ASP A 117 -10.89 18.84 -0.70
N ILE A 118 -9.69 18.37 -0.35
CA ILE A 118 -8.76 17.78 -1.33
C ILE A 118 -9.31 16.46 -1.88
N ARG A 119 -9.90 15.60 -1.03
CA ARG A 119 -10.57 14.38 -1.49
C ARG A 119 -11.73 14.68 -2.46
N ALA A 120 -12.55 15.68 -2.15
CA ALA A 120 -13.64 16.12 -3.01
C ALA A 120 -13.14 16.65 -4.37
N ARG A 121 -12.05 17.44 -4.37
CA ARG A 121 -11.41 17.90 -5.61
C ARG A 121 -10.87 16.73 -6.46
N ILE A 122 -10.18 15.77 -5.83
CA ILE A 122 -9.70 14.55 -6.52
C ILE A 122 -10.86 13.77 -7.13
N ARG A 123 -11.98 13.63 -6.41
CA ARG A 123 -13.18 12.97 -6.92
C ARG A 123 -13.75 13.69 -8.14
N ALA A 124 -13.96 15.00 -8.06
CA ALA A 124 -14.53 15.77 -9.15
C ALA A 124 -13.71 15.64 -10.44
N GLU A 125 -12.38 15.74 -10.35
CA GLU A 125 -11.49 15.58 -11.50
C GLU A 125 -11.50 14.13 -12.04
N ALA A 126 -11.50 13.13 -11.15
CA ALA A 126 -11.56 11.72 -11.55
C ALA A 126 -12.89 11.39 -12.28
N GLU A 127 -14.02 11.87 -11.79
CA GLU A 127 -15.33 11.67 -12.40
C GLU A 127 -15.42 12.39 -13.76
N ASN A 128 -14.84 13.58 -13.89
CA ASN A 128 -14.76 14.32 -15.16
C ASN A 128 -13.93 13.56 -16.21
N GLU A 129 -12.73 13.07 -15.85
CA GLU A 129 -11.90 12.28 -16.77
C GLU A 129 -12.56 10.95 -17.16
N GLU A 130 -13.28 10.31 -16.24
CA GLU A 130 -14.04 9.11 -16.57
C GLU A 130 -15.21 9.41 -17.52
N GLN A 131 -15.97 10.49 -17.32
CA GLN A 131 -17.02 10.88 -18.26
C GLN A 131 -16.46 11.07 -19.68
N ILE A 132 -15.33 11.75 -19.82
CA ILE A 132 -14.63 11.90 -21.11
C ILE A 132 -14.19 10.53 -21.65
N SER A 133 -13.70 9.64 -20.79
CA SER A 133 -13.19 8.34 -21.19
C SER A 133 -14.30 7.39 -21.68
N TYR A 134 -15.40 7.30 -20.94
CA TYR A 134 -16.58 6.50 -21.31
C TYR A 134 -17.33 7.08 -22.53
N ALA A 135 -17.21 8.38 -22.80
CA ALA A 135 -17.84 9.03 -23.96
C ALA A 135 -17.12 8.79 -25.31
N GLY A 136 -15.99 8.06 -25.34
CA GLY A 136 -15.39 7.66 -26.62
C GLY A 136 -13.90 7.29 -26.65
N ARG A 137 -13.17 7.32 -25.52
CA ARG A 137 -11.77 6.84 -25.48
C ARG A 137 -11.64 5.37 -25.11
N LEU A 138 -12.55 4.83 -24.31
CA LEU A 138 -12.53 3.43 -23.92
C LEU A 138 -13.16 2.61 -25.03
N GLY A 139 -12.35 1.89 -25.80
CA GLY A 139 -12.85 0.98 -26.83
C GLY A 139 -13.77 -0.11 -26.25
N ASP A 140 -14.60 -0.72 -27.11
CA ASP A 140 -15.60 -1.72 -26.71
C ASP A 140 -15.01 -2.89 -25.90
N GLU A 141 -13.78 -3.30 -26.23
CA GLU A 141 -13.05 -4.36 -25.53
C GLU A 141 -12.80 -4.00 -24.06
N TRP A 142 -12.37 -2.77 -23.79
CA TRP A 142 -12.11 -2.31 -22.43
C TRP A 142 -13.41 -2.19 -21.63
N LEU A 143 -14.46 -1.64 -22.23
CA LEU A 143 -15.78 -1.58 -21.59
C LEU A 143 -16.30 -2.98 -21.26
N SER A 144 -16.11 -3.95 -22.16
CA SER A 144 -16.45 -5.36 -21.92
C SER A 144 -15.67 -5.94 -20.74
N ALA A 145 -14.38 -5.64 -20.62
CA ALA A 145 -13.53 -6.10 -19.51
C ALA A 145 -13.94 -5.50 -18.15
N LEU A 146 -14.49 -4.29 -18.12
CA LEU A 146 -14.92 -3.62 -16.89
C LEU A 146 -16.32 -4.05 -16.41
N ARG A 147 -17.22 -4.47 -17.31
CA ARG A 147 -18.62 -4.86 -16.96
C ARG A 147 -18.71 -5.83 -15.77
N PRO A 148 -17.91 -6.91 -15.66
CA PRO A 148 -17.99 -7.84 -14.53
C PRO A 148 -17.63 -7.21 -13.17
N LEU A 149 -16.96 -6.04 -13.18
CA LEU A 149 -16.56 -5.33 -11.98
C LEU A 149 -17.67 -4.44 -11.42
N GLY A 150 -18.73 -4.17 -12.20
CA GLY A 150 -19.85 -3.31 -11.80
C GLY A 150 -19.43 -1.85 -11.57
N THR A 151 -18.42 -1.37 -12.28
CA THR A 151 -17.93 0.01 -12.15
C THR A 151 -18.69 0.94 -13.08
N ASP A 152 -19.09 2.10 -12.56
CA ASP A 152 -19.62 3.22 -13.32
C ASP A 152 -18.73 4.46 -13.14
N HIS A 153 -19.18 5.62 -13.65
CA HIS A 153 -18.44 6.89 -13.55
C HIS A 153 -18.49 7.52 -12.15
N ASN A 154 -19.37 7.07 -11.26
CA ASN A 154 -19.52 7.65 -9.92
C ASN A 154 -18.45 7.07 -8.98
N LYS A 155 -17.72 7.94 -8.26
CA LYS A 155 -16.57 7.54 -7.43
C LYS A 155 -16.74 7.94 -5.97
N PRO A 156 -17.82 7.51 -5.28
CA PRO A 156 -18.07 7.88 -3.89
C PRO A 156 -16.95 7.41 -2.96
N HIS A 157 -16.28 6.30 -3.28
CA HIS A 157 -15.09 5.83 -2.55
C HIS A 157 -13.96 6.85 -2.43
N LEU A 158 -13.86 7.85 -3.33
CA LEU A 158 -12.85 8.90 -3.22
C LEU A 158 -13.14 9.91 -2.11
N THR A 159 -14.38 9.97 -1.61
CA THR A 159 -14.80 10.87 -0.53
C THR A 159 -15.22 10.14 0.73
N ASP A 160 -15.87 8.98 0.59
CA ASP A 160 -16.42 8.19 1.70
C ASP A 160 -15.32 7.51 2.51
N ALA A 161 -14.27 7.04 1.84
CA ALA A 161 -13.09 6.54 2.52
C ALA A 161 -12.41 7.68 3.31
N PRO A 162 -12.07 7.47 4.59
CA PRO A 162 -11.48 8.52 5.44
C PRO A 162 -10.10 8.97 4.94
N TYR A 163 -9.39 8.12 4.20
CA TYR A 163 -8.07 8.41 3.66
C TYR A 163 -7.95 8.02 2.19
N LEU A 164 -7.21 8.81 1.42
CA LEU A 164 -6.63 8.37 0.16
C LEU A 164 -5.10 8.30 0.32
N ILE A 165 -4.49 7.23 -0.17
CA ILE A 165 -3.04 7.16 -0.39
C ILE A 165 -2.82 7.34 -1.90
N VAL A 166 -2.29 8.50 -2.29
CA VAL A 166 -1.89 8.73 -3.68
C VAL A 166 -0.41 8.39 -3.82
N VAL A 167 -0.14 7.35 -4.59
CA VAL A 167 1.22 6.83 -4.81
C VAL A 167 1.76 7.49 -6.07
N PHE A 168 2.93 8.11 -5.94
CA PHE A 168 3.70 8.65 -7.06
C PHE A 168 4.97 7.85 -7.25
N GLU A 169 5.33 7.64 -8.51
CA GLU A 169 6.61 7.11 -8.93
C GLU A 169 7.56 8.27 -9.25
N GLN A 170 8.77 8.23 -8.72
CA GLN A 170 9.81 9.22 -9.02
C GLN A 170 10.59 8.75 -10.23
N ARG A 171 10.40 9.40 -11.38
CA ARG A 171 11.06 9.05 -12.65
C ARG A 171 12.56 9.40 -12.66
N PHE A 172 12.94 10.37 -11.85
CA PHE A 172 14.31 10.81 -11.65
C PHE A 172 14.40 11.56 -10.30
N TYR A 173 15.62 11.80 -9.85
CA TYR A 173 15.91 12.70 -8.73
C TYR A 173 16.85 13.83 -9.20
N LEU A 174 16.93 14.89 -8.39
CA LEU A 174 17.90 15.96 -8.57
C LEU A 174 18.92 15.85 -7.44
N ASP A 175 20.21 15.99 -7.76
CA ASP A 175 21.23 16.12 -6.72
C ASP A 175 21.29 17.55 -6.14
N ASP A 176 22.21 17.77 -5.20
CA ASP A 176 22.41 19.07 -4.54
C ASP A 176 22.79 20.20 -5.52
N ASN A 177 23.30 19.87 -6.71
CA ASN A 177 23.63 20.83 -7.77
C ASN A 177 22.45 21.06 -8.74
N GLY A 178 21.34 20.36 -8.54
CA GLY A 178 20.18 20.39 -9.42
C GLY A 178 20.36 19.55 -10.70
N GLU A 179 21.38 18.70 -10.77
CA GLU A 179 21.57 17.79 -11.90
C GLU A 179 20.60 16.61 -11.83
N GLN A 180 20.05 16.23 -12.98
CA GLN A 180 19.06 15.18 -13.08
C GLN A 180 19.69 13.79 -13.21
N HIS A 181 19.31 12.89 -12.30
CA HIS A 181 19.79 11.52 -12.25
C HIS A 181 18.63 10.53 -12.38
N LYS A 182 18.85 9.44 -13.11
CA LYS A 182 17.79 8.45 -13.40
C LYS A 182 17.54 7.53 -12.21
N HIS A 183 16.27 7.18 -12.00
CA HIS A 183 15.93 5.99 -11.25
C HIS A 183 15.84 4.76 -12.16
N TYR A 184 16.16 3.58 -11.63
CA TYR A 184 16.18 2.30 -12.34
C TYR A 184 15.05 1.39 -11.87
N TYR A 185 14.39 0.71 -12.83
CA TYR A 185 13.27 -0.22 -12.56
C TYR A 185 12.19 0.39 -11.67
N VAL A 186 11.80 1.64 -12.00
CA VAL A 186 10.89 2.45 -11.18
C VAL A 186 9.53 1.76 -11.04
N ASP A 187 8.94 1.35 -12.17
CA ASP A 187 7.59 0.80 -12.22
C ASP A 187 7.52 -0.52 -11.43
N GLU A 188 8.55 -1.36 -11.54
CA GLU A 188 8.68 -2.62 -10.79
C GLU A 188 8.86 -2.34 -9.28
N SER A 189 9.73 -1.39 -8.93
CA SER A 189 10.01 -1.03 -7.53
C SER A 189 8.74 -0.51 -6.85
N VAL A 190 8.02 0.42 -7.50
CA VAL A 190 6.78 0.99 -6.97
C VAL A 190 5.66 -0.05 -6.93
N GLY A 191 5.56 -0.93 -7.94
CA GLY A 191 4.60 -2.03 -7.95
C GLY A 191 4.77 -2.99 -6.76
N ILE A 192 6.02 -3.33 -6.41
CA ILE A 192 6.33 -4.15 -5.22
C ILE A 192 5.93 -3.41 -3.95
N ALA A 193 6.27 -2.13 -3.82
CA ALA A 193 5.92 -1.31 -2.66
C ALA A 193 4.39 -1.22 -2.47
N VAL A 194 3.63 -1.03 -3.55
CA VAL A 194 2.16 -1.06 -3.50
C VAL A 194 1.62 -2.44 -3.14
N GLY A 195 2.24 -3.54 -3.60
CA GLY A 195 1.88 -4.89 -3.16
C GLY A 195 2.05 -5.09 -1.65
N MET A 196 3.16 -4.57 -1.09
CA MET A 196 3.42 -4.59 0.36
C MET A 196 2.43 -3.71 1.12
N LEU A 197 2.11 -2.52 0.61
CA LEU A 197 1.07 -1.62 1.16
C LEU A 197 -0.28 -2.32 1.28
N LEU A 198 -0.76 -2.92 0.19
CA LEU A 198 -2.06 -3.61 0.15
C LEU A 198 -2.09 -4.82 1.11
N THR A 199 -0.96 -5.51 1.26
CA THR A 199 -0.81 -6.61 2.22
C THR A 199 -0.90 -6.09 3.66
N ALA A 200 -0.17 -5.01 3.98
CA ALA A 200 -0.18 -4.41 5.31
C ALA A 200 -1.57 -3.88 5.69
N LEU A 201 -2.25 -3.16 4.79
CA LEU A 201 -3.62 -2.67 5.00
C LEU A 201 -4.58 -3.82 5.30
N HIS A 202 -4.54 -4.88 4.50
CA HIS A 202 -5.42 -6.04 4.68
C HIS A 202 -5.17 -6.77 6.00
N LEU A 203 -3.89 -7.00 6.36
CA LEU A 203 -3.53 -7.64 7.63
C LEU A 203 -3.89 -6.78 8.84
N SER A 204 -3.97 -5.46 8.68
CA SER A 204 -4.43 -4.52 9.69
C SER A 204 -5.96 -4.36 9.74
N GLY A 205 -6.72 -5.14 8.95
CA GLY A 205 -8.17 -5.13 8.95
C GLY A 205 -8.81 -4.01 8.12
N LEU A 206 -8.05 -3.34 7.26
CA LEU A 206 -8.54 -2.28 6.38
C LEU A 206 -8.78 -2.80 4.97
N ALA A 207 -9.79 -2.23 4.32
CA ALA A 207 -10.05 -2.45 2.91
C ALA A 207 -9.37 -1.37 2.05
N ALA A 208 -9.10 -1.72 0.79
CA ALA A 208 -8.51 -0.81 -0.17
C ALA A 208 -8.97 -1.08 -1.60
N LEU A 209 -8.88 -0.05 -2.44
CA LEU A 209 -9.09 -0.11 -3.88
C LEU A 209 -7.85 0.43 -4.61
N THR A 210 -7.21 -0.39 -5.45
CA THR A 210 -6.22 0.12 -6.40
C THR A 210 -6.96 0.81 -7.54
N HIS A 211 -7.00 2.14 -7.55
CA HIS A 211 -7.69 2.93 -8.56
C HIS A 211 -6.69 3.74 -9.40
N THR A 212 -6.87 3.72 -10.72
CA THR A 212 -6.01 4.41 -11.69
C THR A 212 -6.87 5.25 -12.65
N PRO A 213 -7.36 6.43 -12.23
CA PRO A 213 -8.23 7.29 -13.03
C PRO A 213 -7.41 7.92 -14.17
N SER A 214 -7.18 7.15 -15.23
CA SER A 214 -6.35 7.57 -16.35
C SER A 214 -7.13 8.49 -17.28
N PRO A 215 -6.54 9.61 -17.74
CA PRO A 215 -5.20 10.11 -17.43
C PRO A 215 -5.08 10.74 -16.03
N MET A 216 -4.08 10.29 -15.25
CA MET A 216 -3.91 10.69 -13.84
C MET A 216 -3.15 12.01 -13.62
N LYS A 217 -2.97 12.84 -14.66
CA LYS A 217 -2.14 14.05 -14.57
C LYS A 217 -2.68 15.06 -13.55
N PHE A 218 -4.00 15.16 -13.40
CA PHE A 218 -4.65 16.07 -12.44
C PHE A 218 -4.19 15.82 -10.99
N LEU A 219 -3.80 14.59 -10.63
CA LEU A 219 -3.31 14.28 -9.29
C LEU A 219 -2.04 15.06 -8.96
N SER A 220 -1.13 15.23 -9.92
CA SER A 220 0.08 16.05 -9.73
C SER A 220 -0.26 17.52 -9.50
N GLU A 221 -1.30 18.04 -10.17
CA GLU A 221 -1.71 19.44 -10.08
C GLU A 221 -2.45 19.70 -8.75
N VAL A 222 -3.39 18.83 -8.37
CA VAL A 222 -4.16 18.94 -7.13
C VAL A 222 -3.26 18.80 -5.90
N LEU A 223 -2.25 17.93 -5.95
CA LEU A 223 -1.34 17.64 -4.83
C LEU A 223 0.00 18.37 -4.93
N GLU A 224 0.12 19.29 -5.89
CA GLU A 224 1.31 20.13 -6.09
C GLU A 224 2.62 19.32 -6.16
N ARG A 225 2.59 18.19 -6.88
CA ARG A 225 3.74 17.28 -6.99
C ARG A 225 4.76 17.78 -8.00
N PRO A 226 6.06 17.57 -7.72
CA PRO A 226 7.13 18.02 -8.61
C PRO A 226 7.14 17.25 -9.94
N ARG A 227 7.73 17.85 -10.97
CA ARG A 227 7.75 17.29 -12.35
C ARG A 227 8.44 15.93 -12.49
N ASN A 228 9.24 15.54 -11.51
CA ASN A 228 9.92 14.24 -11.49
C ASN A 228 8.98 13.12 -11.01
N GLU A 229 7.83 13.46 -10.44
CA GLU A 229 6.84 12.51 -9.96
C GLU A 229 5.70 12.34 -10.96
N LYS A 230 5.30 11.09 -11.17
CA LYS A 230 4.14 10.70 -11.95
C LYS A 230 3.22 9.84 -11.09
N ALA A 231 1.91 10.09 -11.14
CA ALA A 231 0.95 9.31 -10.37
C ALA A 231 0.96 7.84 -10.83
N PHE A 232 1.04 6.93 -9.88
CA PHE A 232 0.99 5.47 -10.06
C PHE A 232 -0.40 4.92 -9.76
N ALA A 233 -0.99 5.31 -8.61
CA ALA A 233 -2.35 4.93 -8.22
C ALA A 233 -2.90 5.89 -7.16
N VAL A 234 -4.23 5.99 -7.07
CA VAL A 234 -4.96 6.51 -5.90
C VAL A 234 -5.61 5.33 -5.18
N ILE A 235 -5.38 5.23 -3.88
CA ILE A 235 -5.83 4.10 -3.06
C ILE A 235 -6.72 4.63 -1.93
N PRO A 236 -8.05 4.59 -2.08
CA PRO A 236 -8.95 4.78 -0.96
C PRO A 236 -8.73 3.70 0.10
N VAL A 237 -8.70 4.11 1.37
CA VAL A 237 -8.46 3.24 2.53
C VAL A 237 -9.49 3.53 3.61
N GLY A 238 -10.12 2.46 4.11
CA GLY A 238 -11.16 2.55 5.13
C GLY A 238 -11.69 1.18 5.54
N TYR A 239 -12.70 1.16 6.40
CA TYR A 239 -13.52 -0.03 6.59
C TYR A 239 -14.47 -0.21 5.39
N PRO A 240 -14.81 -1.45 5.00
CA PRO A 240 -15.91 -1.68 4.07
C PRO A 240 -17.23 -1.16 4.69
N ALA A 241 -18.13 -0.63 3.87
CA ALA A 241 -19.49 -0.34 4.32
C ALA A 241 -20.23 -1.64 4.73
N ASP A 242 -21.23 -1.54 5.61
CA ASP A 242 -22.02 -2.69 6.07
C ASP A 242 -22.70 -3.47 4.93
N ASP A 243 -23.10 -2.76 3.88
CA ASP A 243 -23.72 -3.30 2.68
C ASP A 243 -22.74 -3.48 1.50
N ALA A 244 -21.43 -3.37 1.76
CA ALA A 244 -20.42 -3.48 0.71
C ALA A 244 -20.50 -4.83 0.00
N THR A 245 -20.66 -4.79 -1.33
CA THR A 245 -20.62 -5.97 -2.18
C THR A 245 -19.34 -6.02 -3.00
N VAL A 246 -18.95 -7.24 -3.37
CA VAL A 246 -17.82 -7.50 -4.26
C VAL A 246 -18.26 -8.44 -5.38
N PRO A 247 -17.75 -8.29 -6.61
CA PRO A 247 -18.12 -9.17 -7.71
C PRO A 247 -17.71 -10.61 -7.39
N ARG A 248 -18.49 -11.60 -7.86
CA ARG A 248 -18.18 -13.02 -7.66
C ARG A 248 -17.13 -13.50 -8.66
N LEU A 249 -15.92 -12.97 -8.52
CA LEU A 249 -14.77 -13.33 -9.34
C LEU A 249 -14.06 -14.55 -8.75
N VAL A 250 -13.52 -15.38 -9.62
CA VAL A 250 -12.71 -16.55 -9.27
C VAL A 250 -11.26 -16.26 -9.68
N ARG A 251 -10.31 -16.43 -8.77
CA ARG A 251 -8.87 -16.36 -9.11
C ARG A 251 -8.50 -17.60 -9.93
N LYS A 252 -7.44 -17.49 -10.73
CA LYS A 252 -6.83 -18.66 -11.37
C LYS A 252 -6.39 -19.69 -10.32
N ASP A 253 -6.49 -20.96 -10.67
CA ASP A 253 -5.96 -22.06 -9.87
C ASP A 253 -4.42 -22.07 -9.93
N LEU A 254 -3.79 -22.75 -8.97
CA LEU A 254 -2.33 -22.72 -8.81
C LEU A 254 -1.59 -23.30 -10.03
N ASP A 255 -2.12 -24.34 -10.65
CA ASP A 255 -1.58 -24.98 -11.86
C ASP A 255 -1.63 -24.06 -13.10
N GLN A 256 -2.50 -23.05 -13.09
CA GLN A 256 -2.58 -22.04 -14.15
C GLN A 256 -1.56 -20.90 -13.99
N VAL A 257 -0.87 -20.82 -12.85
CA VAL A 257 0.08 -19.75 -12.52
C VAL A 257 1.46 -20.24 -12.09
N LEU A 258 1.64 -21.54 -11.89
CA LEU A 258 2.90 -22.16 -11.47
C LEU A 258 3.40 -23.15 -12.53
N VAL A 259 4.63 -22.94 -13.02
CA VAL A 259 5.34 -23.87 -13.91
C VAL A 259 6.59 -24.35 -13.18
N THR A 260 6.81 -25.67 -13.16
CA THR A 260 7.97 -26.33 -12.53
C THR A 260 8.83 -27.00 -13.59
N PHE A 261 10.16 -26.92 -13.46
CA PHE A 261 11.14 -27.57 -14.33
C PHE A 261 11.97 -28.58 -13.54
#